data_AF-A0A1H8TID7-F1
#
_entry.id   AF-A0A1H8TID7-F1
#
_cell.length_a   1.000
_cell.length_b   1.000
_cell.length_c   1.000
_cell.angle_alpha   90.00
_cell.angle_beta   90.00
_cell.angle_gamma   90.00
#
_symmetry.space_group_name_H-M   'P 1'
#
loop_
_entity.id
_entity.type
_entity.pdbx_description
1 polymer ?
#
loop_
_entity_poly.entity_id
_entity_poly.type
_entity_poly.pdbx_seq_one_letter_code
_entity_poly.pdbx_strand_id
1 'polypeptide(L)'
;MEFGHSMSTPSPKEAREREDTPGPGRVETAGPGRNETAGPGRNETAGPGRNETAGLGRDDLAHLARLSRLALTEEELDRFAGQLGAVLDAVAQVGEAEVADVDPTTHAVPLTNVFRADVATPSLPRDVVLAAAPAAEDDRFRVPRILGED
;
A
#
# COMPACT_ATOMS: atom_id res chain seq x y z
N MET A 1 62.94 43.83 23.78
CA MET A 1 61.89 44.81 24.11
C MET A 1 60.57 44.10 24.07
N GLU A 2 59.93 43.97 25.24
CA GLU A 2 58.56 43.51 25.42
C GLU A 2 57.57 44.43 24.69
N PHE A 3 56.43 43.92 24.23
CA PHE A 3 55.15 43.94 24.96
C PHE A 3 54.05 43.41 24.04
N GLY A 4 53.33 42.40 24.52
CA GLY A 4 52.15 41.87 23.84
C GLY A 4 50.96 42.81 23.96
N HIS A 5 50.00 42.67 23.04
CA HIS A 5 48.60 42.99 23.28
C HIS A 5 47.74 41.87 22.68
N SER A 6 47.13 41.13 23.61
CA SER A 6 45.88 40.41 23.44
C SER A 6 44.83 41.31 22.80
N MET A 7 44.10 40.81 21.80
CA MET A 7 42.66 41.06 21.57
C MET A 7 42.17 40.00 20.57
N SER A 8 41.44 38.99 21.05
CA SER A 8 39.99 38.99 21.18
C SER A 8 39.30 38.64 19.86
N THR A 9 39.06 37.35 19.67
CA THR A 9 38.10 36.82 18.71
C THR A 9 36.68 37.09 19.19
N PRO A 10 35.80 37.75 18.42
CA PRO A 10 34.37 37.70 18.70
C PRO A 10 33.73 36.49 18.00
N SER A 11 33.14 35.60 18.80
CA SER A 11 32.04 34.70 18.39
C SER A 11 30.72 35.25 18.96
N PRO A 12 29.55 34.67 18.66
CA PRO A 12 28.71 34.93 17.50
C PRO A 12 27.35 35.50 17.94
N LYS A 13 26.95 36.69 17.48
CA LYS A 13 25.56 37.15 17.66
C LYS A 13 25.10 38.03 16.51
N GLU A 14 23.93 37.64 15.98
CA GLU A 14 22.93 38.50 15.34
C GLU A 14 23.24 39.02 13.93
N ALA A 15 22.79 38.27 12.93
CA ALA A 15 22.16 38.84 11.74
C ALA A 15 21.20 37.80 11.13
N ARG A 16 19.95 37.85 11.59
CA ARG A 16 18.81 37.32 10.83
C ARG A 16 18.52 38.35 9.74
N GLU A 17 18.81 38.03 8.49
CA GLU A 17 18.14 38.68 7.36
C GLU A 17 17.53 37.59 6.47
N ARG A 18 16.22 37.73 6.32
CA ARG A 18 15.34 36.90 5.52
C ARG A 18 15.35 37.51 4.12
N GLU A 19 15.83 36.79 3.11
CA GLU A 19 15.48 37.12 1.73
C GLU A 19 14.15 36.45 1.40
N ASP A 20 13.09 37.21 1.63
CA ASP A 20 11.72 36.93 1.25
C ASP A 20 11.56 37.31 -0.23
N THR A 21 11.70 36.34 -1.13
CA THR A 21 11.36 36.54 -2.55
C THR A 21 9.89 36.15 -2.75
N PRO A 22 9.00 37.07 -3.16
CA PRO A 22 7.59 36.75 -3.33
C PRO A 22 7.40 35.89 -4.59
N GLY A 23 7.10 34.61 -4.41
CA GLY A 23 6.57 33.76 -5.48
C GLY A 23 5.16 34.21 -5.87
N PRO A 24 4.72 33.98 -7.13
CA PRO A 24 3.42 34.44 -7.60
C PRO A 24 2.28 33.78 -6.81
N GLY A 25 1.41 34.61 -6.25
CA GLY A 25 0.36 34.24 -5.29
C GLY A 25 -0.62 33.20 -5.82
N ARG A 26 -0.89 32.20 -4.97
CA ARG A 26 -1.98 31.24 -5.18
C ARG A 26 -3.25 31.84 -4.57
N VAL A 27 -4.25 32.09 -5.41
CA VAL A 27 -5.59 32.49 -4.98
C VAL A 27 -6.21 31.31 -4.23
N GLU A 28 -6.39 31.46 -2.91
CA GLU A 28 -7.23 30.55 -2.12
C GLU A 28 -8.70 30.87 -2.42
N THR A 29 -9.26 30.25 -3.47
CA THR A 29 -10.71 30.12 -3.55
C THR A 29 -11.12 29.01 -2.58
N ALA A 30 -11.70 29.39 -1.44
CA ALA A 30 -12.41 28.49 -0.56
C ALA A 30 -13.46 27.72 -1.38
N GLY A 31 -13.19 26.45 -1.66
CA GLY A 31 -14.16 25.55 -2.28
C GLY A 31 -15.39 25.42 -1.37
N PRO A 32 -16.61 25.26 -1.92
CA PRO A 32 -17.82 25.17 -1.12
C PRO A 32 -17.70 24.01 -0.12
N GLY A 33 -18.01 24.32 1.15
CA GLY A 33 -17.96 23.37 2.26
C GLY A 33 -18.69 22.08 1.91
N ARG A 34 -18.05 20.94 2.21
CA ARG A 34 -18.68 19.63 2.11
C ARG A 34 -19.81 19.62 3.15
N ASN A 35 -21.06 19.70 2.72
CA ASN A 35 -22.14 19.29 3.59
C ASN A 35 -22.03 17.77 3.74
N GLU A 36 -22.07 17.30 4.97
CA GLU A 36 -22.22 15.88 5.28
C GLU A 36 -23.67 15.51 5.00
N THR A 37 -24.00 15.28 3.72
CA THR A 37 -25.24 14.59 3.39
C THR A 37 -25.06 13.15 3.83
N ALA A 38 -25.66 12.80 4.97
CA ALA A 38 -25.84 11.43 5.40
C ALA A 38 -26.56 10.67 4.27
N GLY A 39 -25.78 9.91 3.49
CA GLY A 39 -26.33 9.03 2.47
C GLY A 39 -27.30 8.03 3.12
N PRO A 40 -28.35 7.60 2.41
CA PRO A 40 -29.32 6.66 2.95
C PRO A 40 -28.60 5.41 3.45
N GLY A 41 -28.89 5.04 4.70
CA GLY A 41 -28.28 3.91 5.40
C GLY A 41 -28.25 2.69 4.50
N ARG A 42 -27.06 2.12 4.34
CA ARG A 42 -26.87 0.85 3.64
C ARG A 42 -27.60 -0.18 4.49
N ASN A 43 -28.82 -0.53 4.09
CA ASN A 43 -29.49 -1.70 4.64
C ASN A 43 -28.58 -2.89 4.32
N GLU A 44 -28.00 -3.46 5.37
CA GLU A 44 -27.25 -4.70 5.37
C GLU A 44 -28.15 -5.82 4.84
N THR A 45 -28.28 -5.89 3.53
CA THR A 45 -28.79 -7.07 2.86
C THR A 45 -27.69 -8.10 3.01
N ALA A 46 -27.83 -8.93 4.04
CA ALA A 46 -27.00 -10.09 4.30
C ALA A 46 -26.86 -10.88 2.99
N GLY A 47 -25.69 -10.77 2.37
CA GLY A 47 -25.32 -11.63 1.25
C GLY A 47 -25.35 -13.09 1.70
N PRO A 48 -25.64 -14.04 0.80
CA PRO A 48 -25.60 -15.46 1.14
C PRO A 48 -24.13 -15.84 1.38
N GLY A 49 -23.85 -16.41 2.56
CA GLY A 49 -22.57 -17.06 2.86
C GLY A 49 -21.72 -16.38 3.93
N ARG A 50 -22.25 -16.22 5.15
CA ARG A 50 -21.38 -16.35 6.32
C ARG A 50 -21.17 -17.85 6.54
N ASN A 51 -20.14 -18.43 5.93
CA ASN A 51 -19.63 -19.67 6.50
C ASN A 51 -18.90 -19.25 7.76
N GLU A 52 -19.57 -19.44 8.90
CA GLU A 52 -18.91 -19.55 10.20
C GLU A 52 -17.72 -20.50 10.03
N THR A 53 -16.61 -20.25 10.73
CA THR A 53 -15.30 -20.91 10.62
C THR A 53 -15.34 -22.41 10.99
N ALA A 54 -16.24 -23.18 10.37
CA ALA A 54 -16.45 -24.60 10.56
C ALA A 54 -15.90 -25.31 9.33
N GLY A 55 -14.59 -25.58 9.38
CA GLY A 55 -13.87 -26.45 8.46
C GLY A 55 -13.79 -25.94 7.03
N LEU A 56 -12.65 -25.34 6.65
CA LEU A 56 -12.38 -25.08 5.23
C LEU A 56 -12.44 -26.40 4.45
N GLY A 57 -13.41 -26.46 3.53
CA GLY A 57 -13.58 -27.59 2.64
C GLY A 57 -12.64 -27.55 1.46
N ARG A 58 -12.59 -28.67 0.73
CA ARG A 58 -11.90 -28.76 -0.55
C ARG A 58 -12.36 -27.68 -1.55
N ASP A 59 -13.66 -27.41 -1.59
CA ASP A 59 -14.25 -26.41 -2.49
C ASP A 59 -13.81 -24.98 -2.15
N ASP A 60 -13.67 -24.67 -0.86
CA ASP A 60 -13.16 -23.36 -0.41
C ASP A 60 -11.70 -23.18 -0.84
N LEU A 61 -10.90 -24.24 -0.74
CA LEU A 61 -9.51 -24.18 -1.20
C LEU A 61 -9.42 -24.07 -2.73
N ALA A 62 -10.26 -24.79 -3.47
CA ALA A 62 -10.33 -24.66 -4.93
C ALA A 62 -10.72 -23.23 -5.34
N HIS A 63 -11.66 -22.62 -4.60
CA HIS A 63 -12.03 -21.22 -4.79
C HIS A 63 -10.86 -20.27 -4.52
N LEU A 64 -10.15 -20.47 -3.40
CA LEU A 64 -8.96 -19.67 -3.04
C LEU A 64 -7.84 -19.81 -4.08
N ALA A 65 -7.59 -21.03 -4.58
CA ALA A 65 -6.60 -21.30 -5.60
C ALA A 65 -6.91 -20.53 -6.89
N ARG A 66 -8.19 -20.50 -7.31
CA ARG A 66 -8.65 -19.72 -8.46
C ARG A 66 -8.42 -18.22 -8.26
N LEU A 67 -8.74 -17.67 -7.08
CA LEU A 67 -8.48 -16.25 -6.76
C LEU A 67 -6.99 -15.93 -6.79
N SER A 68 -6.16 -16.87 -6.36
CA SER A 68 -4.71 -16.73 -6.26
C SER A 68 -3.97 -17.11 -7.55
N ARG A 69 -4.70 -17.49 -8.62
CA ARG A 69 -4.15 -17.97 -9.90
C ARG A 69 -3.19 -19.16 -9.73
N LEU A 70 -3.49 -20.05 -8.79
CA LEU A 70 -2.75 -21.29 -8.55
C LEU A 70 -3.50 -22.45 -9.21
N ALA A 71 -2.79 -23.22 -10.03
CA ALA A 71 -3.27 -24.51 -10.51
C ALA A 71 -2.83 -25.57 -9.50
N LEU A 72 -3.79 -26.24 -8.86
CA LEU A 72 -3.55 -27.31 -7.88
C LEU A 72 -4.09 -28.62 -8.42
N THR A 73 -3.40 -29.73 -8.16
CA THR A 73 -3.93 -31.06 -8.46
C THR A 73 -4.98 -31.49 -7.44
N GLU A 74 -5.70 -32.57 -7.76
CA GLU A 74 -6.72 -33.08 -6.87
C GLU A 74 -6.13 -33.52 -5.52
N GLU A 75 -4.95 -34.11 -5.51
CA GLU A 75 -4.24 -34.55 -4.30
C GLU A 75 -3.72 -33.37 -3.48
N GLU A 76 -3.26 -32.31 -4.16
CA GLU A 76 -2.82 -31.08 -3.50
C GLU A 76 -3.97 -30.37 -2.80
N LEU A 77 -5.16 -30.37 -3.41
CA LEU A 77 -6.36 -29.80 -2.79
C LEU A 77 -6.72 -30.50 -1.47
N ASP A 78 -6.71 -31.84 -1.42
CA ASP A 78 -7.02 -32.57 -0.19
C ASP A 78 -5.97 -32.31 0.89
N ARG A 79 -4.70 -32.32 0.50
CA ARG A 79 -3.59 -32.08 1.43
C ARG A 79 -3.63 -30.67 2.00
N PHE A 80 -3.76 -29.67 1.13
CA PHE A 80 -3.70 -28.27 1.54
C PHE A 80 -4.94 -27.83 2.29
N ALA A 81 -6.12 -28.44 2.07
CA ALA A 81 -7.31 -28.14 2.84
C ALA A 81 -7.08 -28.45 4.33
N GLY A 82 -6.52 -29.63 4.63
CA GLY A 82 -6.17 -30.00 6.01
C GLY A 82 -5.06 -29.11 6.60
N GLN A 83 -4.02 -28.80 5.82
CA GLN A 83 -2.92 -27.94 6.30
C GLN A 83 -3.37 -26.51 6.58
N LEU A 84 -4.21 -25.93 5.70
CA LEU A 84 -4.75 -24.59 5.86
C LEU A 84 -5.70 -24.52 7.06
N GLY A 85 -6.50 -25.56 7.30
CA GLY A 85 -7.32 -25.68 8.50
C GLY A 85 -6.48 -25.55 9.78
N ALA A 86 -5.39 -26.32 9.89
CA ALA A 86 -4.49 -26.25 11.05
C ALA A 86 -3.85 -24.86 11.24
N VAL A 87 -3.52 -24.16 10.15
CA VAL A 87 -3.00 -22.79 10.22
C VAL A 87 -4.08 -21.83 10.73
N LEU A 88 -5.32 -21.94 10.23
CA LEU A 88 -6.42 -21.10 10.70
C LEU A 88 -6.78 -21.35 12.16
N ASP A 89 -6.73 -22.61 12.62
CA ASP A 89 -6.93 -22.95 14.03
C ASP A 89 -5.88 -22.27 14.92
N ALA A 90 -4.62 -22.23 14.48
CA ALA A 90 -3.56 -21.52 15.18
C ALA A 90 -3.79 -19.99 15.18
N VAL A 91 -4.25 -19.42 14.07
CA VAL A 91 -4.55 -17.99 13.96
C VAL A 91 -5.79 -17.61 14.78
N ALA A 92 -6.76 -18.50 14.93
CA ALA A 92 -7.98 -18.25 15.71
C ALA A 92 -7.67 -17.92 17.18
N GLN A 93 -6.56 -18.42 17.73
CA GLN A 93 -6.08 -18.08 19.07
C GLN A 93 -5.78 -16.57 19.25
N VAL A 94 -5.39 -15.88 18.17
CA VAL A 94 -5.18 -14.42 18.20
C VAL A 94 -6.49 -13.66 18.43
N GLY A 95 -7.63 -14.23 18.02
CA GLY A 95 -8.95 -13.67 18.22
C GLY A 95 -9.44 -13.68 19.67
N GLU A 96 -8.76 -14.39 20.58
CA GLU A 96 -9.07 -14.43 22.01
C GLU A 96 -8.58 -13.16 22.76
N ALA A 97 -7.75 -12.33 22.12
CA ALA A 97 -7.23 -11.11 22.71
C ALA A 97 -8.32 -10.02 22.82
N GLU A 98 -8.40 -9.35 23.98
CA GLU A 98 -9.28 -8.18 24.16
C GLU A 98 -8.72 -6.96 23.42
N VAL A 99 -9.36 -6.60 22.29
CA VAL A 99 -8.94 -5.50 21.42
C VAL A 99 -10.05 -4.48 21.14
N ALA A 100 -11.14 -4.49 21.93
CA ALA A 100 -12.31 -3.65 21.69
C ALA A 100 -12.00 -2.14 21.68
N ASP A 101 -11.03 -1.71 22.48
CA ASP A 101 -10.61 -0.31 22.61
C ASP A 101 -9.27 -0.02 21.90
N VAL A 102 -8.79 -0.93 21.06
CA VAL A 102 -7.50 -0.79 20.34
C VAL A 102 -7.77 -0.47 18.88
N ASP A 103 -7.35 0.72 18.45
CA ASP A 103 -7.44 1.10 17.04
C ASP A 103 -6.53 0.20 16.16
N PRO A 104 -7.00 -0.24 14.98
CA PRO A 104 -6.19 -1.03 14.05
C PRO A 104 -4.91 -0.30 13.62
N THR A 105 -3.77 -0.95 13.81
CA THR A 105 -2.48 -0.41 13.37
C THR A 105 -2.21 -0.78 11.91
N THR A 106 -2.31 0.18 10.99
CA THR A 106 -2.04 -0.05 9.56
C THR A 106 -0.56 0.02 9.20
N HIS A 107 0.23 0.83 9.91
CA HIS A 107 1.65 1.01 9.68
C HIS A 107 2.39 1.00 11.01
N ALA A 108 3.56 0.36 11.05
CA ALA A 108 4.37 0.27 12.26
C ALA A 108 4.98 1.62 12.69
N VAL A 109 5.02 2.60 11.79
CA VAL A 109 5.53 3.94 12.03
C VAL A 109 4.48 4.97 11.63
N PRO A 110 4.44 6.14 12.29
CA PRO A 110 3.56 7.23 11.89
C PRO A 110 3.82 7.63 10.44
N LEU A 111 2.79 7.60 9.62
CA LEU A 111 2.88 8.08 8.25
C LEU A 111 2.54 9.56 8.17
N THR A 112 3.28 10.25 7.32
CA THR A 112 2.89 11.54 6.77
C THR A 112 2.78 11.38 5.25
N ASN A 113 2.01 12.25 4.60
CA ASN A 113 1.88 12.21 3.15
C ASN A 113 3.24 12.50 2.50
N VAL A 114 3.74 11.55 1.72
CA VAL A 114 4.95 11.71 0.92
C VAL A 114 4.54 11.96 -0.52
N PHE A 115 4.66 13.21 -0.97
CA PHE A 115 4.34 13.58 -2.35
C PHE A 115 5.61 13.58 -3.20
N ARG A 116 5.49 13.01 -4.40
CA ARG A 116 6.47 13.18 -5.48
C ARG A 116 6.10 14.44 -6.27
N ALA A 117 7.09 15.29 -6.58
CA ALA A 117 6.89 16.40 -7.51
C ALA A 117 6.47 15.87 -8.90
N ASP A 118 5.54 16.55 -9.56
CA ASP A 118 5.09 16.17 -10.90
C ASP A 118 6.09 16.67 -11.96
N VAL A 119 7.26 16.03 -11.98
CA VAL A 119 8.32 16.29 -12.94
C VAL A 119 8.53 15.02 -13.76
N ALA A 120 8.54 15.17 -15.08
CA ALA A 120 8.84 14.07 -15.99
C ALA A 120 10.29 13.62 -15.81
N THR A 121 10.50 12.32 -15.74
CA THR A 121 11.85 11.70 -15.69
C THR A 121 11.99 10.74 -16.87
N PRO A 122 13.22 10.52 -17.36
CA PRO A 122 13.44 9.53 -18.41
C PRO A 122 12.91 8.15 -17.99
N SER A 123 12.12 7.52 -18.85
CA SER A 123 11.70 6.13 -18.65
C SER A 123 12.88 5.17 -18.86
N LEU A 124 12.77 3.95 -18.34
CA LEU A 124 13.76 2.92 -18.61
C LEU A 124 13.87 2.64 -20.12
N PRO A 125 15.08 2.41 -20.66
CA PRO A 125 15.27 1.94 -22.02
C PRO A 125 14.48 0.65 -22.28
N ARG A 126 13.88 0.54 -23.46
CA ARG A 126 12.96 -0.56 -23.80
C ARG A 126 13.66 -1.92 -23.77
N ASP A 127 14.87 -1.98 -24.30
CA ASP A 127 15.74 -3.15 -24.28
C ASP A 127 16.01 -3.65 -22.85
N VAL A 128 16.22 -2.74 -21.90
CA VAL A 128 16.40 -3.07 -20.48
C VAL A 128 15.10 -3.65 -19.88
N VAL A 129 13.95 -3.07 -20.21
CA VAL A 129 12.64 -3.54 -19.71
C VAL A 129 12.31 -4.94 -20.25
N LEU A 130 12.60 -5.20 -21.52
CA LEU A 130 12.27 -6.46 -22.17
C LEU A 130 13.32 -7.56 -21.95
N ALA A 131 14.50 -7.24 -21.41
CA ALA A 131 15.58 -8.21 -21.21
C ALA A 131 15.18 -9.42 -20.35
N ALA A 132 14.26 -9.24 -19.40
CA ALA A 132 13.73 -10.30 -18.54
C ALA A 132 12.37 -10.85 -18.99
N ALA A 133 11.85 -10.41 -20.13
CA ALA A 133 10.55 -10.87 -20.62
C ALA A 133 10.63 -12.35 -21.05
N PRO A 134 9.74 -13.22 -20.56
CA PRO A 134 9.69 -14.62 -21.01
C PRO A 134 9.45 -14.77 -22.52
N ALA A 135 8.70 -13.83 -23.11
CA ALA A 135 8.51 -13.71 -24.54
C ALA A 135 8.29 -12.23 -24.90
N ALA A 136 9.00 -11.78 -25.93
CA ALA A 136 8.85 -10.45 -26.50
C ALA A 136 8.71 -10.53 -28.03
N GLU A 137 7.89 -9.66 -28.60
CA GLU A 137 7.62 -9.57 -30.04
C GLU A 137 7.27 -8.13 -30.37
N ASP A 138 7.78 -7.60 -31.50
CA ASP A 138 7.54 -6.22 -31.95
C ASP A 138 7.65 -5.18 -30.83
N ASP A 139 8.74 -5.28 -30.05
CA ASP A 139 9.05 -4.36 -28.96
C ASP A 139 8.02 -4.35 -27.79
N ARG A 140 7.31 -5.47 -27.59
CA ARG A 140 6.27 -5.64 -26.57
C ARG A 140 6.41 -6.96 -25.83
N PHE A 141 5.79 -7.05 -24.65
CA PHE A 141 5.56 -8.34 -24.00
C PHE A 141 4.53 -9.13 -24.79
N ARG A 142 4.89 -10.35 -25.18
CA ARG A 142 3.99 -11.26 -25.88
C ARG A 142 3.21 -12.08 -24.87
N VAL A 143 1.88 -11.98 -24.90
CA VAL A 143 0.97 -12.76 -24.06
C VAL A 143 -0.04 -13.51 -24.91
N PRO A 144 -0.57 -14.67 -24.45
CA PRO A 144 -1.71 -15.31 -25.09
C PRO A 144 -2.88 -14.33 -25.20
N ARG A 145 -3.58 -14.37 -26.33
CA ARG A 145 -4.76 -13.55 -26.55
C ARG A 145 -5.85 -13.97 -25.58
N ILE A 146 -6.45 -13.01 -24.87
CA ILE A 146 -7.65 -13.25 -24.09
C ILE A 146 -8.82 -13.27 -25.08
N LEU A 147 -9.15 -14.45 -25.57
CA LEU A 147 -10.42 -14.75 -26.21
C LEU A 147 -11.29 -15.32 -25.10
N GLY A 148 -12.31 -14.58 -24.68
CA GLY A 148 -13.25 -15.11 -23.70
C GLY A 148 -14.15 -16.14 -24.39
N GLU A 149 -14.20 -17.34 -23.83
CA GLU A 149 -15.30 -18.30 -23.95
C GLU A 149 -15.11 -19.35 -22.84
N ASP A 150 -16.09 -19.36 -21.92
CA ASP A 150 -16.35 -20.23 -20.76
C ASP A 150 -15.41 -20.20 -19.54
#